data_AF-A0A351J055-F1
#
_entry.id   AF-A0A351J055-F1
#
_cell.length_a   1.000
_cell.length_b   1.000
_cell.length_c   1.000
_cell.angle_alpha   90.00
_cell.angle_beta   90.00
_cell.angle_gamma   90.00
#
_symmetry.space_group_name_H-M   'P 1'
#
loop_
_entity.id
_entity.type
_entity.pdbx_description
1 polymer ?
#
loop_
_entity_poly.entity_id
_entity_poly.type
_entity_poly.pdbx_seq_one_letter_code
_entity_poly.pdbx_strand_id
1 'polypeptide(L)'
;MFGSRAKKADASAGKQDVLSAAATQSGAAVWFRTAKFVSLLIFLALVLFGLALFNTKETADTFHYLIKNLSGSEIVYGSSHAPIAFNTDSSVKCAAFRGDIIIATKSGVDLYDTQGELILTDQYAFSSPELLVGDANFLVYDVGGHTLRVYNAFSNVFTT
;
A
#
# COMPACT_ATOMS: atom_id res chain seq x y z
N MET A 1 -58.50 7.22 60.38
CA MET A 1 -57.23 6.56 60.00
C MET A 1 -57.26 6.15 58.53
N PHE A 2 -56.98 7.04 57.57
CA PHE A 2 -57.04 6.72 56.14
C PHE A 2 -55.92 7.39 55.30
N GLY A 3 -54.76 7.68 55.90
CA GLY A 3 -53.66 8.39 55.22
C GLY A 3 -52.45 7.55 54.77
N SER A 4 -52.38 6.26 55.13
CA SER A 4 -51.11 5.51 55.04
C SER A 4 -50.97 4.63 53.78
N ARG A 5 -52.06 4.32 53.07
CA ARG A 5 -52.01 3.42 51.90
C ARG A 5 -51.66 4.11 50.57
N ALA A 6 -52.00 5.39 50.41
CA ALA A 6 -51.74 6.12 49.15
C ALA A 6 -50.24 6.41 48.91
N LYS A 7 -49.48 6.72 49.97
CA LYS A 7 -48.06 7.08 49.86
C LYS A 7 -47.15 5.91 49.47
N LYS A 8 -47.59 4.66 49.64
CA LYS A 8 -46.80 3.46 49.37
C LYS A 8 -46.91 2.97 47.92
N ALA A 9 -48.00 3.31 47.22
CA ALA A 9 -48.20 2.97 45.80
C ALA A 9 -47.39 3.86 44.86
N ASP A 10 -47.30 5.16 45.18
CA ASP A 10 -46.59 6.16 44.36
C ASP A 10 -45.06 5.96 44.39
N ALA A 11 -44.52 5.60 45.57
CA ALA A 11 -43.10 5.25 45.73
C ALA A 11 -42.70 3.95 45.02
N SER A 12 -43.67 3.05 44.78
CA SER A 12 -43.47 1.79 44.05
C SER A 12 -43.46 2.00 42.54
N ALA A 13 -44.37 2.85 42.04
CA ALA A 13 -44.48 3.20 40.62
C ALA A 13 -43.24 3.99 40.16
N GLY A 14 -42.84 5.03 40.92
CA GLY A 14 -41.64 5.79 40.62
C GLY A 14 -40.38 4.92 40.59
N LYS A 15 -40.25 3.95 41.50
CA LYS A 15 -39.09 3.05 41.55
C LYS A 15 -39.04 2.07 40.37
N GLN A 16 -40.19 1.64 39.84
CA GLN A 16 -40.25 0.78 38.65
C GLN A 16 -39.91 1.56 37.37
N ASP A 17 -40.33 2.81 37.25
CA ASP A 17 -40.01 3.66 36.10
C ASP A 17 -38.52 4.01 36.01
N VAL A 18 -37.85 4.32 37.14
CA VAL A 18 -36.39 4.53 37.13
C VAL A 18 -35.62 3.24 36.82
N LEU A 19 -36.10 2.08 37.27
CA LEU A 19 -35.46 0.79 36.98
C LEU A 19 -35.65 0.38 35.51
N SER A 20 -36.81 0.64 34.92
CA SER A 20 -37.09 0.42 33.49
C SER A 20 -36.23 1.34 32.62
N ALA A 21 -36.20 2.64 32.93
CA ALA A 21 -35.39 3.62 32.19
C ALA A 21 -33.88 3.35 32.31
N ALA A 22 -33.39 2.92 33.48
CA ALA A 22 -31.99 2.53 33.68
C ALA A 22 -31.64 1.21 32.96
N ALA A 23 -32.57 0.25 32.89
CA ALA A 23 -32.39 -0.98 32.12
C ALA A 23 -32.35 -0.72 30.60
N THR A 24 -33.18 0.20 30.10
CA THR A 24 -33.18 0.61 28.68
C THR A 24 -31.90 1.36 28.30
N GLN A 25 -31.38 2.24 29.18
CA GLN A 25 -30.09 2.92 28.94
C GLN A 25 -28.90 1.96 29.01
N SER A 26 -28.91 0.98 29.93
CA SER A 26 -27.87 -0.04 30.06
C SER A 26 -27.81 -0.95 28.82
N GLY A 27 -28.96 -1.41 28.31
CA GLY A 27 -29.03 -2.24 27.11
C GLY A 27 -28.53 -1.54 25.85
N ALA A 28 -28.90 -0.27 25.66
CA ALA A 28 -28.46 0.52 24.51
C ALA A 28 -26.95 0.89 24.60
N ALA A 29 -26.44 1.28 25.76
CA ALA A 29 -25.02 1.62 25.87
C ALA A 29 -24.09 0.41 25.59
N VAL A 30 -24.51 -0.80 25.98
CA VAL A 30 -23.77 -2.04 25.69
C VAL A 30 -23.89 -2.42 24.21
N TRP A 31 -25.08 -2.28 23.59
CA TRP A 31 -25.23 -2.55 22.15
C TRP A 31 -24.30 -1.68 21.30
N PHE A 32 -24.17 -0.38 21.59
CA PHE A 32 -23.28 0.51 20.84
C PHE A 32 -21.79 0.21 21.09
N ARG A 33 -21.39 -0.18 22.30
CA ARG A 33 -20.00 -0.62 22.57
C ARG A 33 -19.71 -1.92 21.83
N THR A 34 -20.57 -2.92 21.94
CA THR A 34 -20.37 -4.22 21.31
C THR A 34 -20.45 -4.12 19.79
N ALA A 35 -21.35 -3.31 19.23
CA ALA A 35 -21.44 -3.06 17.79
C ALA A 35 -20.17 -2.40 17.24
N LYS A 36 -19.56 -1.47 17.98
CA LYS A 36 -18.25 -0.89 17.61
C LYS A 36 -17.15 -1.95 17.59
N PHE A 37 -17.09 -2.82 18.60
CA PHE A 37 -16.09 -3.90 18.64
C PHE A 37 -16.32 -4.91 17.53
N VAL A 38 -17.56 -5.32 17.27
CA VAL A 38 -17.90 -6.25 16.17
C VAL A 38 -17.57 -5.62 14.81
N SER A 39 -17.92 -4.36 14.60
CA SER A 39 -17.55 -3.63 13.36
C SER A 39 -16.04 -3.53 13.18
N LEU A 40 -15.28 -3.30 14.26
CA LEU A 40 -13.82 -3.26 14.22
C LEU A 40 -13.23 -4.63 13.95
N LEU A 41 -13.81 -5.69 14.53
CA LEU A 41 -13.41 -7.08 14.28
C LEU A 41 -13.68 -7.50 12.83
N ILE A 42 -14.84 -7.12 12.28
CA ILE A 42 -15.19 -7.37 10.88
C ILE A 42 -14.25 -6.60 9.95
N PHE A 43 -13.97 -5.32 10.25
CA PHE A 43 -13.02 -4.53 9.48
C PHE A 43 -11.62 -5.15 9.51
N LEU A 44 -11.14 -5.53 10.70
CA LEU A 44 -9.85 -6.21 10.87
C LEU A 44 -9.82 -7.54 10.11
N ALA A 45 -10.88 -8.35 10.20
CA ALA A 45 -10.99 -9.60 9.45
C ALA A 45 -10.99 -9.36 7.93
N LEU A 46 -11.66 -8.31 7.45
CA LEU A 46 -11.67 -7.93 6.04
C LEU A 46 -10.29 -7.47 5.56
N VAL A 47 -9.57 -6.70 6.37
CA VAL A 47 -8.19 -6.27 6.06
C VAL A 47 -7.25 -7.47 6.00
N LEU A 48 -7.33 -8.37 6.98
CA LEU A 48 -6.51 -9.59 7.01
C LEU A 48 -6.86 -10.54 5.86
N PHE A 49 -8.15 -10.69 5.55
CA PHE A 49 -8.62 -11.50 4.42
C PHE A 49 -8.18 -10.90 3.09
N GLY A 50 -8.27 -9.57 2.96
CA GLY A 50 -7.73 -8.82 1.82
C GLY A 50 -6.24 -9.10 1.67
N LEU A 51 -5.43 -8.87 2.70
CA LEU A 51 -3.98 -9.12 2.66
C LEU A 51 -3.65 -10.58 2.30
N ALA A 52 -4.42 -11.56 2.78
CA ALA A 52 -4.22 -12.97 2.47
C ALA A 52 -4.49 -13.30 0.99
N LEU A 53 -5.51 -12.69 0.38
CA LEU A 53 -5.84 -12.90 -1.04
C LEU A 53 -5.01 -12.03 -1.99
N PHE A 54 -4.62 -10.83 -1.55
CA PHE A 54 -3.84 -9.86 -2.31
C PHE A 54 -2.32 -10.08 -2.22
N ASN A 55 -1.88 -11.23 -1.69
CA ASN A 55 -0.46 -11.59 -1.64
C ASN A 55 0.11 -12.01 -3.02
N THR A 56 -0.39 -11.41 -4.09
CA THR A 56 0.20 -11.53 -5.42
C THR A 56 1.28 -10.47 -5.55
N LYS A 57 2.44 -10.85 -6.12
CA LYS A 57 3.59 -9.94 -6.30
C LYS A 57 3.19 -8.63 -6.98
N GLU A 58 2.28 -8.71 -7.94
CA GLU A 58 1.72 -7.57 -8.68
C GLU A 58 1.01 -6.52 -7.80
N THR A 59 0.39 -6.95 -6.69
CA THR A 59 -0.34 -6.03 -5.79
C THR A 59 0.62 -5.30 -4.85
N ALA A 60 1.70 -5.96 -4.41
CA ALA A 60 2.73 -5.35 -3.59
C ALA A 60 3.41 -4.18 -4.34
N ASP A 61 3.69 -4.39 -5.62
CA ASP A 61 4.31 -3.39 -6.47
C ASP A 61 3.43 -2.15 -6.62
N THR A 62 2.16 -2.37 -6.92
CA THR A 62 1.19 -1.27 -7.09
C THR A 62 0.98 -0.53 -5.77
N PHE A 63 0.92 -1.25 -4.64
CA PHE A 63 0.77 -0.64 -3.33
C PHE A 63 2.01 0.19 -2.92
N HIS A 64 3.21 -0.28 -3.26
CA HIS A 64 4.43 0.50 -3.06
C HIS A 64 4.38 1.83 -3.80
N TYR A 65 4.02 1.82 -5.09
CA TYR A 65 3.88 3.07 -5.86
C TYR A 65 2.74 3.96 -5.34
N LEU A 66 1.65 3.39 -4.86
CA LEU A 66 0.60 4.16 -4.19
C LEU A 66 1.17 4.85 -2.94
N ILE A 67 1.84 4.12 -2.04
CA ILE A 67 2.44 4.71 -0.85
C ILE A 67 3.50 5.75 -1.22
N LYS A 68 4.40 5.45 -2.16
CA LYS A 68 5.43 6.37 -2.64
C LYS A 68 4.82 7.69 -3.12
N ASN A 69 3.75 7.61 -3.91
CA ASN A 69 3.04 8.80 -4.41
C ASN A 69 2.28 9.54 -3.30
N LEU A 70 1.75 8.83 -2.28
CA LEU A 70 1.12 9.46 -1.11
C LEU A 70 2.15 10.14 -0.19
N SER A 71 3.32 9.55 -0.02
CA SER A 71 4.42 10.09 0.78
C SER A 71 5.16 11.25 0.10
N GLY A 72 4.98 11.42 -1.22
CA GLY A 72 5.70 12.39 -2.03
C GLY A 72 5.27 13.86 -1.90
N SER A 73 4.57 14.28 -0.84
CA SER A 73 4.08 15.66 -0.69
C SER A 73 4.96 16.59 0.17
N GLU A 74 6.23 16.24 0.44
CA GLU A 74 7.18 17.20 0.99
C GLU A 74 8.06 17.74 -0.14
N ILE A 75 7.77 18.97 -0.59
CA ILE A 75 8.74 19.73 -1.39
C ILE A 75 9.86 20.14 -0.44
N VAL A 76 10.81 19.24 -0.21
CA VAL A 76 12.04 19.56 0.52
C VAL A 76 12.93 20.37 -0.41
N TYR A 77 12.81 21.69 -0.34
CA TYR A 77 13.79 22.62 -0.90
C TYR A 77 15.11 22.48 -0.11
N GLY A 78 15.90 21.46 -0.43
CA GLY A 78 17.20 21.21 0.21
C GLY A 78 17.69 19.76 0.19
N SER A 79 17.20 18.89 -0.70
CA SER A 79 17.61 17.49 -0.70
C SER A 79 19.01 17.27 -1.29
N SER A 80 19.84 16.60 -0.51
CA SER A 80 21.07 15.94 -0.96
C SER A 80 20.68 14.80 -1.90
N HIS A 81 20.69 15.05 -3.22
CA HIS A 81 20.41 14.02 -4.21
C HIS A 81 21.66 13.13 -4.39
N ALA A 82 21.45 11.82 -4.51
CA ALA A 82 22.56 10.92 -4.83
C ALA A 82 22.92 11.06 -6.32
N PRO A 83 24.21 11.24 -6.68
CA PRO A 83 24.60 11.27 -8.08
C PRO A 83 24.37 9.90 -8.72
N ILE A 84 23.62 9.88 -9.82
CA ILE A 84 23.43 8.67 -10.63
C ILE A 84 24.63 8.54 -11.57
N ALA A 85 25.47 7.53 -11.32
CA ALA A 85 26.63 7.23 -12.15
C ALA A 85 26.26 6.17 -13.19
N PHE A 86 26.52 6.47 -14.47
CA PHE A 86 26.37 5.50 -15.54
C PHE A 86 27.52 5.64 -16.54
N ASN A 87 27.90 4.54 -17.17
CA ASN A 87 28.95 4.53 -18.18
C ASN A 87 28.41 5.22 -19.45
N THR A 88 29.14 6.19 -20.02
CA THR A 88 28.66 7.05 -21.14
C THR A 88 28.82 6.40 -22.52
N ASP A 89 28.74 5.07 -22.60
CA ASP A 89 28.75 4.34 -23.86
C ASP A 89 27.57 4.79 -24.76
N SER A 90 27.80 4.87 -26.06
CA SER A 90 26.77 5.02 -27.10
C SER A 90 25.57 4.05 -26.99
N SER A 91 25.69 2.95 -26.25
CA SER A 91 24.64 1.95 -26.06
C SER A 91 23.81 2.13 -24.79
N VAL A 92 23.97 3.23 -24.06
CA VAL A 92 23.10 3.52 -22.92
C VAL A 92 21.70 3.86 -23.40
N LYS A 93 20.70 3.25 -22.77
CA LYS A 93 19.28 3.55 -22.97
C LYS A 93 18.70 4.04 -21.66
N CYS A 94 18.05 5.19 -21.70
CA CYS A 94 17.37 5.76 -20.55
C CYS A 94 15.89 5.93 -20.85
N ALA A 95 15.03 5.60 -19.89
CA ALA A 95 13.60 5.83 -19.99
C ALA A 95 13.00 6.07 -18.60
N ALA A 96 11.82 6.70 -18.57
CA ALA A 96 11.06 6.86 -17.35
C ALA A 96 10.09 5.68 -17.17
N PHE A 97 9.98 5.14 -15.96
CA PHE A 97 9.04 4.10 -15.60
C PHE A 97 8.39 4.43 -14.25
N ARG A 98 7.08 4.69 -14.27
CA ARG A 98 6.29 5.02 -13.06
C ARG A 98 6.86 6.16 -12.20
N GLY A 99 7.50 7.14 -12.85
CA GLY A 99 8.13 8.29 -12.18
C GLY A 99 9.60 8.07 -11.79
N ASP A 100 10.12 6.86 -11.98
CA ASP A 100 11.51 6.48 -11.76
C ASP A 100 12.31 6.46 -13.06
N ILE A 101 13.63 6.39 -12.96
CA ILE A 101 14.56 6.44 -14.09
C ILE A 101 15.21 5.08 -14.29
N ILE A 102 15.01 4.50 -15.46
CA ILE A 102 15.72 3.28 -15.90
C ILE A 102 16.97 3.70 -16.66
N ILE A 103 18.09 3.03 -16.38
CA ILE A 103 19.32 3.09 -17.15
C ILE A 103 19.71 1.67 -17.54
N ALA A 104 19.59 1.35 -18.83
CA ALA A 104 20.04 0.09 -19.40
C ALA A 104 21.36 0.30 -20.16
N THR A 105 22.34 -0.55 -19.88
CA THR A 105 23.66 -0.57 -20.51
C THR A 105 23.90 -1.94 -21.14
N LYS A 106 25.08 -2.18 -21.73
CA LYS A 106 25.49 -3.52 -22.21
C LYS A 106 25.69 -4.51 -21.06
N SER A 107 26.07 -4.03 -19.88
CA SER A 107 26.44 -4.86 -18.73
C SER A 107 25.29 -5.10 -17.74
N GLY A 108 24.19 -4.36 -17.86
CA GLY A 108 23.12 -4.44 -16.88
C GLY A 108 22.11 -3.31 -16.98
N VAL A 109 21.07 -3.41 -16.16
CA VAL A 109 20.02 -2.40 -16.00
C VAL A 109 19.91 -2.00 -14.55
N ASP A 110 19.76 -0.70 -14.34
CA ASP A 110 19.55 -0.10 -13.04
C ASP A 110 18.26 0.75 -13.06
N LEU A 111 17.46 0.67 -12.01
CA LEU A 111 16.29 1.52 -11.78
C LEU A 111 16.57 2.42 -10.58
N TYR A 112 16.51 3.72 -10.80
CA TYR A 112 16.70 4.74 -9.78
C TYR A 112 15.42 5.47 -9.49
N ASP A 113 15.20 5.82 -8.23
CA ASP A 113 14.14 6.74 -7.86
C ASP A 113 14.48 8.19 -8.23
N THR A 114 13.52 9.10 -8.06
CA THR A 114 13.73 10.54 -8.31
C THR A 114 14.77 11.21 -7.40
N GLN A 115 15.16 10.58 -6.30
CA GLN A 115 16.18 11.05 -5.36
C GLN A 115 17.58 10.49 -5.68
N GLY A 116 17.68 9.58 -6.65
CA GLY A 116 18.91 8.89 -7.03
C GLY A 116 19.20 7.62 -6.23
N GLU A 117 18.25 7.12 -5.46
CA GLU A 117 18.36 5.83 -4.77
C GLU A 117 18.17 4.67 -5.75
N LEU A 118 19.03 3.66 -5.68
CA LEU A 118 18.94 2.46 -6.50
C LEU A 118 17.84 1.54 -5.97
N ILE A 119 16.79 1.33 -6.76
CA ILE A 119 15.66 0.45 -6.46
C ILE A 119 15.95 -0.99 -6.92
N LEU A 120 16.42 -1.13 -8.16
CA LEU A 120 16.69 -2.42 -8.81
C LEU A 120 18.03 -2.34 -9.54
N THR A 121 18.81 -3.41 -9.45
CA THR A 121 19.95 -3.64 -10.35
C THR A 121 19.93 -5.10 -10.83
N ASP A 122 20.23 -5.32 -12.09
CA ASP A 122 20.43 -6.65 -12.66
C ASP A 122 21.54 -6.62 -13.71
N GLN A 123 22.36 -7.66 -13.73
CA GLN A 123 23.56 -7.74 -14.57
C GLN A 123 23.35 -8.71 -15.72
N TYR A 124 23.81 -8.34 -16.91
CA TYR A 124 23.76 -9.15 -18.13
C TYR A 124 24.89 -8.77 -19.08
N ALA A 125 24.97 -9.42 -20.24
CA ALA A 125 25.95 -9.09 -21.27
C ALA A 125 25.24 -9.02 -22.63
N PHE A 126 24.76 -7.84 -22.99
CA PHE A 126 24.13 -7.55 -24.28
C PHE A 126 25.09 -6.79 -25.19
N SER A 127 25.00 -7.04 -26.49
CA SER A 127 25.85 -6.39 -27.48
C SER A 127 25.29 -5.04 -27.91
N SER A 128 23.97 -4.98 -28.14
CA SER A 128 23.20 -3.81 -28.54
C SER A 128 21.88 -3.79 -27.77
N PRO A 129 21.89 -3.37 -26.48
CA PRO A 129 20.70 -3.35 -25.67
C PRO A 129 19.65 -2.38 -26.22
N GLU A 130 18.39 -2.80 -26.20
CA GLU A 130 17.24 -1.90 -26.34
C GLU A 130 16.26 -2.01 -25.17
N LEU A 131 15.63 -0.88 -24.89
CA LEU A 131 14.72 -0.69 -23.77
C LEU A 131 13.32 -0.34 -24.28
N LEU A 132 12.32 -1.11 -23.87
CA LEU A 132 10.92 -0.80 -24.09
C LEU A 132 10.18 -0.77 -22.76
N VAL A 133 9.46 0.33 -22.52
CA VAL A 133 8.72 0.55 -21.27
C VAL A 133 7.23 0.43 -21.53
N GLY A 134 6.55 -0.41 -20.75
CA GLY A 134 5.09 -0.48 -20.68
C GLY A 134 4.58 0.05 -19.33
N ASP A 135 3.27 -0.09 -19.09
CA ASP A 135 2.62 0.46 -17.90
C ASP A 135 2.99 -0.29 -16.61
N ALA A 136 3.06 -1.62 -16.71
CA ALA A 136 3.31 -2.51 -15.57
C ALA A 136 4.74 -3.01 -15.48
N ASN A 137 5.39 -3.17 -16.63
CA ASN A 137 6.69 -3.78 -16.77
C ASN A 137 7.51 -3.03 -17.80
N PHE A 138 8.83 -3.18 -17.73
CA PHE A 138 9.73 -2.80 -18.80
C PHE A 138 10.53 -4.02 -19.25
N LEU A 139 11.02 -3.99 -20.48
CA LEU A 139 11.81 -5.08 -21.03
C LEU A 139 13.10 -4.54 -21.63
N VAL A 140 14.16 -5.32 -21.47
CA VAL A 140 15.47 -5.07 -22.05
C VAL A 140 15.85 -6.27 -22.90
N TYR A 141 16.27 -6.04 -24.15
CA TYR A 141 16.60 -7.10 -25.10
C TYR A 141 17.83 -6.75 -25.91
N ASP A 142 18.52 -7.78 -26.41
CA ASP A 142 19.70 -7.59 -27.27
C ASP A 142 19.28 -7.58 -28.75
N VAL A 143 19.51 -6.47 -29.45
CA VAL A 143 19.20 -6.34 -30.87
C VAL A 143 20.18 -7.22 -31.66
N GLY A 144 19.63 -8.22 -32.36
CA GLY A 144 20.42 -9.22 -33.08
C GLY A 144 20.81 -10.43 -32.23
N GLY A 145 20.44 -10.44 -30.95
CA GLY A 145 20.56 -11.59 -30.06
C GLY A 145 19.27 -12.42 -29.94
N HIS A 146 19.28 -13.36 -29.00
CA HIS A 146 18.12 -14.20 -28.64
C HIS A 146 17.69 -14.03 -27.18
N THR A 147 18.32 -13.11 -26.46
CA THR A 147 18.11 -12.89 -25.03
C THR A 147 17.23 -11.67 -24.81
N LEU A 148 16.23 -11.84 -23.95
CA LEU A 148 15.38 -10.76 -23.47
C LEU A 148 15.12 -10.94 -21.98
N ARG A 149 14.95 -9.84 -21.28
CA ARG A 149 14.61 -9.79 -19.86
C ARG A 149 13.44 -8.84 -19.65
N VAL A 150 12.47 -9.27 -18.84
CA VAL A 150 11.32 -8.47 -18.45
C VAL A 150 11.42 -8.20 -16.95
N TYR A 151 11.14 -6.97 -16.58
CA TYR A 151 11.27 -6.47 -15.22
C TYR A 151 9.99 -5.80 -14.79
N ASN A 152 9.64 -6.03 -13.52
CA ASN A 152 8.80 -5.10 -12.77
C ASN A 152 9.72 -4.13 -12.00
N ALA A 153 9.16 -3.32 -11.11
CA ALA A 153 9.93 -2.36 -10.34
C ALA A 153 10.90 -2.97 -9.31
N PHE A 154 10.82 -4.26 -9.02
CA PHE A 154 11.53 -4.90 -7.90
C PHE A 154 12.38 -6.09 -8.30
N SER A 155 12.13 -6.67 -9.47
CA SER A 155 12.79 -7.90 -9.90
C SER A 155 12.69 -8.13 -11.40
N ASN A 156 13.59 -8.98 -11.88
CA ASN A 156 13.42 -9.67 -13.14
C ASN A 156 12.30 -10.72 -13.00
N VAL A 157 11.25 -10.58 -13.81
CA VAL A 157 10.09 -11.48 -13.80
C VAL A 157 10.16 -12.55 -14.88
N PHE A 158 10.98 -12.33 -15.92
CA PHE A 158 11.16 -13.29 -17.01
C PHE A 158 12.49 -13.09 -17.71
N THR A 159 13.17 -14.20 -18.05
CA THR A 159 14.42 -14.21 -18.81
C THR A 159 14.39 -15.34 -19.84
N THR A 160 14.89 -15.07 -21.05
CA THR A 160 15.19 -16.06 -22.10
C THR A 160 16.68 -16.08 -22.39
#